data_AF-A0A2E7M8R6-F1
#
_entry.id   AF-A0A2E7M8R6-F1
#
_cell.length_a   1.000
_cell.length_b   1.000
_cell.length_c   1.000
_cell.angle_alpha   90.00
_cell.angle_beta   90.00
_cell.angle_gamma   90.00
#
_symmetry.space_group_name_H-M   'P 1'
#
loop_
_entity.id
_entity.type
_entity.pdbx_description
1 polymer ?
#
loop_
_entity_poly.entity_id
_entity_poly.type
_entity_poly.pdbx_seq_one_letter_code
_entity_poly.pdbx_strand_id
1 'polypeptide(L)'
;MKLLEPAQDDQQIANQALLHLESVVAIDSASDEDSSTIPSTVGQTTLARRVGEFFGGLGARVEQDDYANVIATFDGRGVGEGSAPLALMVHLDTAKGTVAVPHLQLAREWNGTALAWEANPSLQVDTETFPTLNDFVGQDLLHGPGDAPFGLDDKLGLTHMMSLAWLLHENPEIPHPPLLLIGRPDEEIGRMEALLGLAQLLAERGVRTGYTVDGIAPFEINVENFNAAGASILFERESTHLEGSLLAIRLLGVNTHGATARAEGHRTALRLAAEVLQLCQAKVVSLVSNPDRDCDADLILDCQTPDSVRRALEDVVSPHRPRGAGWQELAVPEDFSADSACDQLIRFVQRFLDSTPGFTLLAEDSEGHDGYSHPYRAVPTEAGIRLDLRLRDFTEAGLRSRIEHVAGLSKNRASIEHQYVNMGPRLSDRPELVRWAREAAEALGIEAPQLPIRGGTGVDPFLDAGIAVGNLGTGYFAPESEKELTSMSMLSGHAKWLVALVQVAATATAEDSRAS
;
A
#
# COMPACT_ATOMS: atom_id res chain seq x y z
N MET A 1 -23.99 -20.60 -12.66
CA MET A 1 -23.34 -21.39 -13.73
C MET A 1 -22.45 -22.44 -13.07
N LYS A 2 -22.26 -23.63 -13.66
CA LYS A 2 -21.24 -24.57 -13.14
C LYS A 2 -19.89 -24.18 -13.73
N LEU A 3 -18.97 -23.70 -12.90
CA LEU A 3 -17.61 -23.37 -13.31
C LEU A 3 -16.80 -24.65 -13.53
N LEU A 4 -15.84 -24.60 -14.45
CA LEU A 4 -14.82 -25.64 -14.60
C LEU A 4 -13.73 -25.38 -13.56
N GLU A 5 -13.39 -26.43 -12.83
CA GLU A 5 -12.29 -26.42 -11.86
C GLU A 5 -10.99 -26.81 -12.58
N PRO A 6 -9.85 -26.19 -12.23
CA PRO A 6 -8.55 -26.66 -12.70
C PRO A 6 -8.28 -28.08 -12.20
N ALA A 7 -7.50 -28.85 -12.97
CA ALA A 7 -7.13 -30.21 -12.61
C ALA A 7 -6.21 -30.30 -11.38
N GLN A 8 -5.56 -29.19 -11.04
CA GLN A 8 -4.62 -29.09 -9.92
C GLN A 8 -5.35 -28.92 -8.59
N ASP A 9 -4.90 -29.63 -7.56
CA ASP A 9 -5.38 -29.44 -6.19
C ASP A 9 -4.77 -28.19 -5.52
N ASP A 10 -5.32 -27.79 -4.37
CA ASP A 10 -4.91 -26.57 -3.67
C ASP A 10 -3.42 -26.58 -3.30
N GLN A 11 -2.85 -27.74 -3.00
CA GLN A 11 -1.43 -27.85 -2.64
C GLN A 11 -0.53 -27.67 -3.87
N GLN A 12 -0.91 -28.27 -5.01
CA GLN A 12 -0.20 -28.10 -6.27
C GLN A 12 -0.22 -26.64 -6.70
N ILE A 13 -1.37 -25.98 -6.60
CA ILE A 13 -1.51 -24.55 -6.94
C ILE A 13 -0.66 -23.70 -6.00
N ALA A 14 -0.76 -23.90 -4.69
CA ALA A 14 0.00 -23.12 -3.71
C ALA A 14 1.52 -23.26 -3.89
N ASN A 15 2.01 -24.48 -4.17
CA ASN A 15 3.43 -24.71 -4.42
C ASN A 15 3.92 -24.01 -5.68
N GLN A 16 3.14 -24.04 -6.76
CA GLN A 16 3.52 -23.37 -8.00
C GLN A 16 3.46 -21.84 -7.84
N ALA A 17 2.44 -21.34 -7.16
CA ALA A 17 2.30 -19.91 -6.85
C ALA A 17 3.43 -19.41 -5.93
N LEU A 18 3.92 -20.22 -4.98
CA LEU A 18 5.09 -19.87 -4.16
C LEU A 18 6.33 -19.69 -5.04
N LEU A 19 6.55 -20.56 -6.03
CA LEU A 19 7.66 -20.40 -6.98
C LEU A 19 7.53 -19.12 -7.82
N HIS A 20 6.30 -18.77 -8.22
CA HIS A 20 6.04 -17.48 -8.88
C HIS A 20 6.38 -16.31 -7.95
N LEU A 21 5.90 -16.34 -6.69
CA LEU A 21 6.15 -15.29 -5.71
C LEU A 21 7.65 -15.09 -5.45
N GLU A 22 8.38 -16.17 -5.14
CA GLU A 22 9.83 -16.11 -4.93
C GLU A 22 10.56 -15.55 -6.15
N SER A 23 10.08 -15.84 -7.37
CA SER A 23 10.70 -15.33 -8.59
C SER A 23 10.58 -13.81 -8.78
N VAL A 24 9.55 -13.19 -8.20
CA VAL A 24 9.28 -11.75 -8.33
C VAL A 24 9.78 -10.94 -7.12
N VAL A 25 9.65 -11.47 -5.89
CA VAL A 25 10.16 -10.79 -4.67
C VAL A 25 11.70 -10.79 -4.62
N ALA A 26 12.36 -11.70 -5.34
CA ALA A 26 13.81 -11.71 -5.52
C ALA A 26 14.35 -10.59 -6.43
N ILE A 27 13.47 -9.82 -7.08
CA ILE A 27 13.85 -8.70 -7.95
C ILE A 27 13.60 -7.41 -7.18
N ASP A 28 14.65 -6.61 -7.00
CA ASP A 28 14.51 -5.24 -6.51
C ASP A 28 13.79 -4.40 -7.58
N SER A 29 12.70 -3.76 -7.17
CA SER A 29 11.88 -2.90 -8.00
C SER A 29 11.37 -1.67 -7.23
N ALA A 30 12.02 -1.29 -6.13
CA ALA A 30 11.56 -0.15 -5.33
C ALA A 30 11.48 1.13 -6.18
N SER A 31 10.42 1.91 -5.97
CA SER A 31 10.27 3.21 -6.63
C SER A 31 11.22 4.26 -6.03
N ASP A 32 11.44 5.34 -6.77
CA ASP A 32 12.34 6.44 -6.39
C ASP A 32 11.68 7.78 -6.69
N GLU A 33 11.20 8.43 -5.63
CA GLU A 33 10.52 9.74 -5.68
C GLU A 33 11.44 10.87 -6.20
N ASP A 34 12.76 10.73 -6.06
CA ASP A 34 13.74 11.74 -6.49
C ASP A 34 14.14 11.57 -7.97
N SER A 35 13.77 10.45 -8.59
CA SER A 35 14.05 10.18 -9.99
C SER A 35 13.26 11.10 -10.91
N SER A 36 13.82 11.39 -12.09
CA SER A 36 13.17 12.19 -13.15
C SER A 36 12.78 11.36 -14.37
N THR A 37 13.03 10.05 -14.35
CA THR A 37 12.71 9.11 -15.44
C THR A 37 11.56 8.22 -15.05
N ILE A 38 10.78 7.74 -16.03
CA ILE A 38 9.76 6.70 -15.83
C ILE A 38 10.19 5.46 -16.65
N PRO A 39 10.31 4.26 -16.05
CA PRO A 39 10.20 3.99 -14.61
C PRO A 39 11.25 4.71 -13.77
N SER A 40 10.98 4.92 -12.49
CA SER A 40 11.90 5.60 -11.58
C SER A 40 13.20 4.82 -11.37
N THR A 41 13.13 3.49 -11.43
CA THR A 41 14.25 2.57 -11.23
C THR A 41 14.34 1.49 -12.29
N VAL A 42 15.56 1.04 -12.58
CA VAL A 42 15.83 -0.01 -13.57
C VAL A 42 15.27 -1.39 -13.16
N GLY A 43 15.05 -1.58 -11.86
CA GLY A 43 14.47 -2.79 -11.28
C GLY A 43 13.09 -3.10 -11.86
N GLN A 44 12.24 -2.07 -11.98
CA GLN A 44 10.91 -2.19 -12.57
C GLN A 44 10.96 -2.62 -14.04
N THR A 45 11.87 -2.05 -14.84
CA THR A 45 12.06 -2.46 -16.24
C THR A 45 12.53 -3.93 -16.33
N THR A 46 13.38 -4.35 -15.38
CA THR A 46 13.86 -5.74 -15.31
C THR A 46 12.71 -6.69 -14.99
N LEU A 47 11.85 -6.33 -14.03
CA LEU A 47 10.67 -7.10 -13.67
C LEU A 47 9.67 -7.17 -14.83
N ALA A 48 9.36 -6.04 -15.48
CA ALA A 48 8.48 -5.97 -16.65
C ALA A 48 8.90 -6.98 -17.74
N ARG A 49 10.20 -7.00 -18.09
CA ARG A 49 10.74 -7.94 -19.08
C ARG A 49 10.61 -9.39 -18.63
N ARG A 50 10.92 -9.71 -17.37
CA ARG A 50 10.83 -11.08 -16.81
C ARG A 50 9.40 -11.60 -16.83
N VAL A 51 8.45 -10.76 -16.43
CA VAL A 51 7.02 -11.06 -16.44
C VAL A 51 6.51 -11.25 -17.87
N GLY A 52 6.94 -10.38 -18.80
CA GLY A 52 6.67 -10.54 -20.23
C GLY A 52 7.19 -11.87 -20.79
N GLU A 53 8.44 -12.24 -20.49
CA GLU A 53 9.01 -13.53 -20.88
C GLU A 53 8.22 -14.72 -20.34
N PHE A 54 7.79 -14.65 -19.07
CA PHE A 54 6.96 -15.67 -18.44
C PHE A 54 5.63 -15.85 -19.18
N PHE A 55 4.86 -14.78 -19.37
CA PHE A 55 3.57 -14.86 -20.06
C PHE A 55 3.71 -15.27 -21.53
N GLY A 56 4.76 -14.80 -22.22
CA GLY A 56 5.07 -15.21 -23.59
C GLY A 56 5.35 -16.71 -23.70
N GLY A 57 6.05 -17.28 -22.70
CA GLY A 57 6.27 -18.73 -22.59
C GLY A 57 4.98 -19.55 -22.46
N LEU A 58 3.92 -18.94 -21.93
CA LEU A 58 2.59 -19.55 -21.79
C LEU A 58 1.67 -19.30 -23.00
N GLY A 59 2.15 -18.62 -24.03
CA GLY A 59 1.44 -18.37 -25.28
C GLY A 59 0.83 -16.97 -25.44
N ALA A 60 1.15 -16.02 -24.55
CA ALA A 60 0.70 -14.64 -24.70
C ALA A 60 1.43 -13.92 -25.85
N ARG A 61 0.73 -12.98 -26.49
CA ARG A 61 1.38 -11.92 -27.27
C ARG A 61 1.78 -10.80 -26.32
N VAL A 62 3.07 -10.50 -26.26
CA VAL A 62 3.64 -9.56 -25.28
C VAL A 62 4.10 -8.28 -25.97
N GLU A 63 3.65 -7.16 -25.44
CA GLU A 63 4.03 -5.82 -25.85
C GLU A 63 4.57 -5.06 -24.64
N GLN A 64 5.58 -4.21 -24.85
CA GLN A 64 6.12 -3.33 -23.83
C GLN A 64 6.33 -1.94 -24.43
N ASP A 65 5.89 -0.89 -23.75
CA ASP A 65 6.07 0.50 -24.18
C ASP A 65 7.33 1.15 -23.59
N ASP A 66 7.57 2.42 -23.94
CA ASP A 66 8.74 3.19 -23.51
C ASP A 66 8.75 3.49 -22.01
N TYR A 67 7.58 3.44 -21.34
CA TYR A 67 7.46 3.56 -19.89
C TYR A 67 7.59 2.20 -19.19
N ALA A 68 7.87 1.12 -19.92
CA ALA A 68 7.91 -0.25 -19.42
C ALA A 68 6.56 -0.80 -18.90
N ASN A 69 5.43 -0.22 -19.33
CA ASN A 69 4.17 -0.95 -19.21
C ASN A 69 4.26 -2.22 -20.05
N VAL A 70 3.97 -3.37 -19.46
CA VAL A 70 3.93 -4.66 -20.14
C VAL A 70 2.50 -5.12 -20.30
N ILE A 71 2.11 -5.52 -21.52
CA ILE A 71 0.80 -6.08 -21.83
C ILE A 71 0.99 -7.49 -22.38
N ALA A 72 0.50 -8.49 -21.66
CA ALA A 72 0.41 -9.87 -22.12
C ALA A 72 -1.03 -10.18 -22.54
N THR A 73 -1.25 -10.37 -23.85
CA THR A 73 -2.57 -10.64 -24.43
C THR A 73 -2.75 -12.12 -24.71
N PHE A 74 -3.81 -12.72 -24.13
CA PHE A 74 -4.28 -14.07 -24.42
C PHE A 74 -5.59 -14.02 -25.22
N ASP A 75 -5.69 -14.85 -26.26
CA ASP A 75 -6.94 -14.99 -27.02
C ASP A 75 -8.04 -15.63 -26.17
N GLY A 76 -9.28 -15.18 -26.34
CA GLY A 76 -10.43 -15.74 -25.62
C GLY A 76 -10.71 -17.19 -26.02
N ARG A 77 -11.41 -17.93 -25.16
CA ARG A 77 -11.74 -19.35 -25.36
C ARG A 77 -13.19 -19.65 -25.00
N GLY A 78 -13.77 -20.61 -25.71
CA GLY A 78 -15.10 -21.13 -25.43
C GLY A 78 -16.17 -20.04 -25.55
N VAL A 79 -17.00 -19.88 -24.51
CA VAL A 79 -18.08 -18.88 -24.53
C VAL A 79 -17.56 -17.44 -24.64
N GLY A 80 -16.31 -17.17 -24.24
CA GLY A 80 -15.70 -15.85 -24.26
C GLY A 80 -14.88 -15.50 -25.52
N GLU A 81 -14.69 -16.42 -26.48
CA GLU A 81 -13.79 -16.19 -27.63
C GLU A 81 -14.09 -14.92 -28.45
N GLY A 82 -15.37 -14.54 -28.54
CA GLY A 82 -15.82 -13.35 -29.27
C GLY A 82 -16.33 -12.21 -28.38
N SER A 83 -16.10 -12.27 -27.07
CA SER A 83 -16.60 -11.24 -26.15
C SER A 83 -15.58 -10.11 -25.92
N ALA A 84 -16.02 -9.05 -25.24
CA ALA A 84 -15.14 -7.93 -24.91
C ALA A 84 -13.97 -8.38 -24.01
N PRO A 85 -12.74 -7.86 -24.22
CA PRO A 85 -11.60 -8.23 -23.39
C PRO A 85 -11.74 -7.78 -21.94
N LEU A 86 -11.19 -8.58 -21.02
CA LEU A 86 -11.03 -8.23 -19.60
C LEU A 86 -9.55 -7.89 -19.32
N ALA A 87 -9.31 -6.74 -18.68
CA ALA A 87 -7.99 -6.36 -18.23
C ALA A 87 -7.78 -6.70 -16.74
N LEU A 88 -6.65 -7.32 -16.41
CA LEU A 88 -6.16 -7.46 -15.04
C LEU A 88 -4.82 -6.73 -14.93
N MET A 89 -4.68 -5.89 -13.91
CA MET A 89 -3.57 -4.95 -13.78
C MET A 89 -2.92 -5.09 -12.42
N VAL A 90 -1.60 -4.99 -12.39
CA VAL A 90 -0.78 -4.94 -11.17
C VAL A 90 0.29 -3.88 -11.33
N HIS A 91 0.81 -3.36 -10.24
CA HIS A 91 2.01 -2.52 -10.31
C HIS A 91 3.30 -3.33 -10.14
N LEU A 92 4.39 -2.80 -10.71
CA LEU A 92 5.69 -3.48 -10.79
C LEU A 92 6.68 -2.96 -9.74
N ASP A 93 6.48 -1.72 -9.31
CA ASP A 93 7.25 -1.15 -8.22
C ASP A 93 6.79 -1.66 -6.87
N THR A 94 7.62 -1.39 -5.87
CA THR A 94 7.31 -1.56 -4.45
C THR A 94 7.64 -0.25 -3.74
N ALA A 95 7.03 0.03 -2.60
CA ALA A 95 7.38 1.19 -1.78
C ALA A 95 8.89 1.31 -1.50
N LYS A 96 9.36 2.55 -1.38
CA LYS A 96 10.73 2.89 -1.01
C LYS A 96 11.11 2.23 0.33
N GLY A 97 12.33 1.70 0.42
CA GLY A 97 12.79 0.95 1.60
C GLY A 97 12.49 -0.55 1.55
N THR A 98 11.74 -1.03 0.55
CA THR A 98 11.57 -2.46 0.28
C THR A 98 12.90 -3.13 -0.09
N VAL A 99 13.15 -4.31 0.49
CA VAL A 99 14.35 -5.11 0.23
C VAL A 99 13.96 -6.43 -0.44
N ALA A 100 14.51 -6.68 -1.62
CA ALA A 100 14.30 -7.93 -2.33
C ALA A 100 14.85 -9.13 -1.55
N VAL A 101 14.09 -10.22 -1.50
CA VAL A 101 14.44 -11.44 -0.78
C VAL A 101 14.48 -12.65 -1.72
N PRO A 102 15.49 -13.53 -1.63
CA PRO A 102 15.62 -14.64 -2.56
C PRO A 102 14.58 -15.75 -2.33
N HIS A 103 14.14 -15.93 -1.08
CA HIS A 103 13.19 -16.95 -0.64
C HIS A 103 12.40 -16.47 0.57
N LEU A 104 11.23 -17.06 0.80
CA LEU A 104 10.37 -16.75 1.94
C LEU A 104 10.55 -17.75 3.09
N GLN A 105 10.28 -17.29 4.31
CA GLN A 105 10.23 -18.15 5.50
C GLN A 105 8.85 -18.78 5.62
N LEU A 106 8.80 -20.07 5.98
CA LEU A 106 7.57 -20.85 6.10
C LEU A 106 7.28 -21.20 7.57
N ALA A 107 6.19 -20.65 8.11
CA ALA A 107 5.65 -21.03 9.41
C ALA A 107 4.45 -21.96 9.22
N ARG A 108 4.64 -23.26 9.49
CA ARG A 108 3.62 -24.30 9.24
C ARG A 108 2.51 -24.29 10.29
N GLU A 109 1.28 -24.54 9.83
CA GLU A 109 0.08 -24.72 10.66
C GLU A 109 -0.01 -23.69 11.79
N TRP A 110 0.18 -22.41 11.44
CA TRP A 110 0.38 -21.36 12.41
C TRP A 110 -0.82 -21.21 13.34
N ASN A 111 -0.60 -21.31 14.64
CA ASN A 111 -1.66 -21.42 15.65
C ASN A 111 -2.08 -20.07 16.27
N GLY A 112 -1.62 -18.95 15.70
CA GLY A 112 -1.87 -17.61 16.21
C GLY A 112 -0.87 -17.10 17.24
N THR A 113 0.16 -17.88 17.59
CA THR A 113 1.23 -17.46 18.51
C THR A 113 2.29 -16.59 17.83
N ALA A 114 3.12 -15.88 18.59
CA ALA A 114 4.13 -14.97 18.04
C ALA A 114 5.05 -15.66 17.01
N LEU A 115 5.10 -15.09 15.80
CA LEU A 115 6.06 -15.49 14.78
C LEU A 115 7.49 -15.14 15.20
N ALA A 116 8.44 -15.98 14.77
CA ALA A 116 9.86 -15.72 14.96
C ALA A 116 10.41 -14.96 13.76
N TRP A 117 11.02 -13.80 14.03
CA TRP A 117 11.62 -12.93 13.01
C TRP A 117 13.13 -12.90 13.19
N GLU A 118 13.86 -13.42 12.19
CA GLU A 118 15.32 -13.58 12.27
C GLU A 118 16.05 -12.23 12.40
N ALA A 119 15.58 -11.22 11.68
CA ALA A 119 16.22 -9.90 11.64
C ALA A 119 15.68 -8.94 12.72
N ASN A 120 14.50 -9.23 13.30
CA ASN A 120 13.93 -8.42 14.37
C ASN A 120 13.18 -9.25 15.44
N PRO A 121 13.91 -9.88 16.39
CA PRO A 121 13.32 -10.71 17.44
C PRO A 121 12.38 -9.98 18.41
N SER A 122 12.24 -8.66 18.31
CA SER A 122 11.37 -7.85 19.18
C SER A 122 9.93 -7.73 18.68
N LEU A 123 9.68 -8.04 17.40
CA LEU A 123 8.35 -8.02 16.81
C LEU A 123 7.46 -9.11 17.43
N GLN A 124 6.24 -8.74 17.82
CA GLN A 124 5.22 -9.66 18.30
C GLN A 124 4.09 -9.73 17.28
N VAL A 125 4.29 -10.53 16.23
CA VAL A 125 3.26 -10.77 15.21
C VAL A 125 2.45 -12.00 15.63
N ASP A 126 1.37 -11.75 16.36
CA ASP A 126 0.40 -12.72 16.87
C ASP A 126 -1.03 -12.16 16.86
N THR A 127 -2.01 -13.03 17.12
CA THR A 127 -3.43 -12.64 17.13
C THR A 127 -3.84 -11.80 18.34
N GLU A 128 -3.01 -11.74 19.40
CA GLU A 128 -3.23 -10.85 20.54
C GLU A 128 -2.87 -9.41 20.19
N THR A 129 -1.73 -9.22 19.52
CA THR A 129 -1.20 -7.93 19.09
C THR A 129 -1.92 -7.39 17.86
N PHE A 130 -2.23 -8.29 16.91
CA PHE A 130 -2.90 -8.01 15.63
C PHE A 130 -4.10 -8.95 15.42
N PRO A 131 -5.30 -8.60 15.93
CA PRO A 131 -6.48 -9.45 15.81
C PRO A 131 -6.92 -9.80 14.39
N THR A 132 -6.53 -9.02 13.39
CA THR A 132 -6.79 -9.31 11.96
C THR A 132 -6.08 -10.58 11.49
N LEU A 133 -5.05 -11.05 12.20
CA LEU A 133 -4.37 -12.30 11.87
C LEU A 133 -5.19 -13.56 12.18
N ASN A 134 -6.37 -13.45 12.80
CA ASN A 134 -7.24 -14.60 13.01
C ASN A 134 -7.63 -15.30 11.70
N ASP A 135 -7.67 -14.57 10.59
CA ASP A 135 -7.96 -15.11 9.26
C ASP A 135 -6.87 -16.07 8.76
N PHE A 136 -5.67 -16.02 9.37
CA PHE A 136 -4.50 -16.82 9.00
C PHE A 136 -4.26 -18.03 9.92
N VAL A 137 -5.04 -18.18 11.00
CA VAL A 137 -4.87 -19.28 11.95
C VAL A 137 -5.15 -20.63 11.29
N GLY A 138 -4.24 -21.58 11.52
CA GLY A 138 -4.26 -22.92 10.93
C GLY A 138 -3.62 -23.01 9.54
N GLN A 139 -3.13 -21.89 8.99
CA GLN A 139 -2.52 -21.85 7.67
C GLN A 139 -0.99 -21.94 7.72
N ASP A 140 -0.38 -22.30 6.60
CA ASP A 140 1.06 -22.25 6.38
C ASP A 140 1.44 -20.83 5.93
N LEU A 141 2.03 -20.04 6.83
CA LEU A 141 2.36 -18.63 6.57
C LEU A 141 3.69 -18.47 5.86
N LEU A 142 3.75 -17.46 5.01
CA LEU A 142 4.92 -17.03 4.27
C LEU A 142 5.27 -15.60 4.67
N HIS A 143 6.49 -15.37 5.11
CA HIS A 143 6.94 -14.04 5.55
C HIS A 143 8.42 -13.79 5.23
N GLY A 144 8.82 -12.52 5.33
CA GLY A 144 10.20 -12.08 5.18
C GLY A 144 11.02 -12.17 6.47
N PRO A 145 12.26 -11.62 6.49
CA PRO A 145 13.17 -11.69 7.64
C PRO A 145 12.78 -10.80 8.83
N GLY A 146 12.02 -9.72 8.60
CA GLY A 146 11.53 -8.81 9.66
C GLY A 146 12.31 -7.52 9.84
N ASP A 147 13.24 -7.18 8.94
CA ASP A 147 14.00 -5.92 8.93
C ASP A 147 13.44 -4.85 7.99
N ALA A 148 12.80 -5.24 6.90
CA ALA A 148 12.20 -4.36 5.90
C ALA A 148 11.00 -5.05 5.22
N PRO A 149 10.08 -4.30 4.57
CA PRO A 149 9.14 -4.89 3.62
C PRO A 149 9.88 -5.60 2.49
N PHE A 150 9.24 -6.62 1.89
CA PHE A 150 9.82 -7.38 0.79
C PHE A 150 8.96 -7.34 -0.48
N GLY A 151 7.86 -6.60 -0.43
CA GLY A 151 7.10 -6.16 -1.59
C GLY A 151 5.98 -7.12 -1.96
N LEU A 152 5.21 -7.61 -0.98
CA LEU A 152 3.94 -8.29 -1.29
C LEU A 152 3.00 -7.35 -2.06
N ASP A 153 3.05 -6.06 -1.74
CA ASP A 153 2.40 -4.98 -2.47
C ASP A 153 3.29 -4.54 -3.66
N ASP A 154 2.98 -4.81 -4.93
CA ASP A 154 1.88 -5.63 -5.48
C ASP A 154 2.40 -6.92 -6.18
N LYS A 155 3.55 -7.43 -5.73
CA LYS A 155 4.10 -8.69 -6.28
C LYS A 155 3.23 -9.89 -5.97
N LEU A 156 2.37 -9.82 -4.96
CA LEU A 156 1.39 -10.85 -4.65
C LEU A 156 0.24 -10.85 -5.68
N GLY A 157 -0.27 -9.68 -6.07
CA GLY A 157 -1.21 -9.55 -7.19
C GLY A 157 -0.62 -10.08 -8.49
N LEU A 158 0.63 -9.70 -8.79
CA LEU A 158 1.37 -10.23 -9.94
C LEU A 158 1.50 -11.75 -9.88
N THR A 159 1.78 -12.32 -8.71
CA THR A 159 1.84 -13.77 -8.47
C THR A 159 0.50 -14.44 -8.77
N HIS A 160 -0.61 -13.84 -8.36
CA HIS A 160 -1.95 -14.37 -8.65
C HIS A 160 -2.24 -14.34 -10.15
N MET A 161 -1.84 -13.28 -10.86
CA MET A 161 -1.95 -13.19 -12.33
C MET A 161 -1.06 -14.21 -13.05
N MET A 162 0.17 -14.43 -12.58
CA MET A 162 1.07 -15.47 -13.10
C MET A 162 0.47 -16.87 -12.91
N SER A 163 -0.13 -17.11 -11.75
CA SER A 163 -0.77 -18.38 -11.41
C SER A 163 -2.06 -18.61 -12.21
N LEU A 164 -2.86 -17.56 -12.45
CA LEU A 164 -3.99 -17.60 -13.38
C LEU A 164 -3.53 -18.02 -14.78
N ALA A 165 -2.51 -17.36 -15.33
CA ALA A 165 -2.03 -17.65 -16.68
C ALA A 165 -1.53 -19.10 -16.80
N TRP A 166 -0.79 -19.58 -15.79
CA TRP A 166 -0.35 -20.98 -15.71
C TRP A 166 -1.53 -21.96 -15.66
N LEU A 167 -2.53 -21.71 -14.81
CA LEU A 167 -3.71 -22.56 -14.72
C LEU A 167 -4.50 -22.60 -16.03
N LEU A 168 -4.69 -21.46 -16.70
CA LEU A 168 -5.34 -21.43 -18.01
C LEU A 168 -4.52 -22.12 -19.09
N HIS A 169 -3.18 -22.12 -18.99
CA HIS A 169 -2.31 -22.86 -19.91
C HIS A 169 -2.46 -24.38 -19.74
N GLU A 170 -2.44 -24.86 -18.50
CA GLU A 170 -2.55 -26.29 -18.18
C GLU A 170 -3.97 -26.86 -18.36
N ASN A 171 -4.99 -26.00 -18.37
CA ASN A 171 -6.41 -26.38 -18.48
C ASN A 171 -7.07 -25.69 -19.69
N PRO A 172 -6.75 -26.11 -20.93
CA PRO A 172 -7.18 -25.44 -22.16
C PRO A 172 -8.70 -25.41 -22.38
N GLU A 173 -9.45 -26.25 -21.68
CA GLU A 173 -10.91 -26.31 -21.71
C GLU A 173 -11.61 -25.20 -20.92
N ILE A 174 -10.91 -24.51 -20.01
CA ILE A 174 -11.48 -23.44 -19.20
C ILE A 174 -11.82 -22.24 -20.10
N PRO A 175 -13.09 -21.81 -20.19
CA PRO A 175 -13.47 -20.67 -21.00
C PRO A 175 -13.09 -19.36 -20.33
N HIS A 176 -12.67 -18.38 -21.12
CA HIS A 176 -12.35 -17.03 -20.65
C HIS A 176 -12.52 -16.02 -21.80
N PRO A 177 -12.80 -14.74 -21.54
CA PRO A 177 -12.74 -13.72 -22.58
C PRO A 177 -11.29 -13.53 -23.05
N PRO A 178 -11.02 -12.72 -24.10
CA PRO A 178 -9.67 -12.23 -24.32
C PRO A 178 -9.16 -11.57 -23.03
N LEU A 179 -7.95 -11.95 -22.60
CA LEU A 179 -7.36 -11.45 -21.35
C LEU A 179 -6.17 -10.56 -21.66
N LEU A 180 -6.12 -9.39 -21.03
CA LEU A 180 -4.96 -8.51 -21.03
C LEU A 180 -4.41 -8.46 -19.62
N LEU A 181 -3.28 -9.13 -19.40
CA LEU A 181 -2.55 -9.11 -18.13
C LEU A 181 -1.49 -8.02 -18.20
N ILE A 182 -1.57 -7.04 -17.31
CA ILE A 182 -0.83 -5.78 -17.43
C ILE A 182 0.01 -5.53 -16.18
N GLY A 183 1.29 -5.23 -16.38
CA GLY A 183 2.18 -4.70 -15.35
C GLY A 183 2.52 -3.25 -15.67
N ARG A 184 2.39 -2.36 -14.67
CA ARG A 184 2.61 -0.91 -14.82
C ARG A 184 3.62 -0.39 -13.78
N PRO A 185 4.47 0.59 -14.13
CA PRO A 185 5.49 1.12 -13.22
C PRO A 185 4.95 2.22 -12.30
N ASP A 186 5.75 2.58 -11.30
CA ASP A 186 5.66 3.82 -10.51
C ASP A 186 4.26 4.14 -9.94
N GLU A 187 3.51 3.13 -9.48
CA GLU A 187 2.22 3.33 -8.80
C GLU A 187 2.41 4.05 -7.47
N GLU A 188 3.39 3.61 -6.69
CA GLU A 188 3.67 4.05 -5.32
C GLU A 188 4.01 5.55 -5.22
N ILE A 189 4.51 6.10 -6.33
CA ILE A 189 4.86 7.51 -6.47
C ILE A 189 3.92 8.28 -7.41
N GLY A 190 2.79 7.66 -7.79
CA GLY A 190 1.65 8.31 -8.43
C GLY A 190 1.90 8.80 -9.86
N ARG A 191 2.75 8.15 -10.65
CA ARG A 191 3.14 8.63 -11.99
C ARG A 191 2.16 8.26 -13.09
N MET A 192 1.01 8.92 -13.07
CA MET A 192 -0.08 8.70 -14.02
C MET A 192 0.30 8.95 -15.49
N GLU A 193 1.37 9.69 -15.78
CA GLU A 193 1.88 9.89 -17.15
C GLU A 193 2.13 8.55 -17.86
N ALA A 194 2.64 7.55 -17.14
CA ALA A 194 2.88 6.20 -17.68
C ALA A 194 1.60 5.54 -18.21
N LEU A 195 0.43 5.94 -17.69
CA LEU A 195 -0.82 5.23 -17.92
C LEU A 195 -1.71 5.87 -19.00
N LEU A 196 -1.44 7.12 -19.40
CA LEU A 196 -2.29 7.83 -20.36
C LEU A 196 -2.34 7.14 -21.73
N GLY A 197 -1.17 6.79 -22.28
CA GLY A 197 -1.06 6.07 -23.55
C GLY A 197 -1.60 4.65 -23.45
N LEU A 198 -1.30 3.96 -22.35
CA LEU A 198 -1.81 2.63 -22.05
C LEU A 198 -3.36 2.61 -22.02
N ALA A 199 -3.99 3.51 -21.28
CA ALA A 199 -5.44 3.58 -21.16
C ALA A 199 -6.13 3.80 -22.50
N GLN A 200 -5.60 4.71 -23.34
CA GLN A 200 -6.12 4.93 -24.70
C GLN A 200 -6.00 3.67 -25.55
N LEU A 201 -4.83 3.02 -25.53
CA LEU A 201 -4.58 1.78 -26.27
C LEU A 201 -5.55 0.66 -25.86
N LEU A 202 -5.82 0.49 -24.56
CA LEU A 202 -6.78 -0.49 -24.07
C LEU A 202 -8.21 -0.17 -24.55
N ALA A 203 -8.62 1.10 -24.51
CA ALA A 203 -9.94 1.53 -24.98
C ALA A 203 -10.11 1.28 -26.48
N GLU A 204 -9.07 1.55 -27.29
CA GLU A 204 -9.03 1.26 -28.73
C GLU A 204 -9.13 -0.24 -29.03
N ARG A 205 -8.57 -1.08 -28.16
CA ARG A 205 -8.68 -2.56 -28.21
C ARG A 205 -10.04 -3.08 -27.72
N GLY A 206 -10.96 -2.20 -27.36
CA GLY A 206 -12.31 -2.56 -26.93
C GLY A 206 -12.41 -3.01 -25.48
N VAL A 207 -11.38 -2.79 -24.66
CA VAL A 207 -11.46 -3.02 -23.21
C VAL A 207 -12.47 -2.04 -22.62
N ARG A 208 -13.41 -2.54 -21.83
CA ARG A 208 -14.43 -1.72 -21.13
C ARG A 208 -14.48 -1.96 -19.62
N THR A 209 -13.88 -3.06 -19.19
CA THR A 209 -13.91 -3.50 -17.80
C THR A 209 -12.56 -4.12 -17.45
N GLY A 210 -12.08 -3.87 -16.24
CA GLY A 210 -10.91 -4.50 -15.70
C GLY A 210 -10.86 -4.45 -14.19
N TYR A 211 -9.80 -5.02 -13.64
CA TYR A 211 -9.48 -4.95 -12.23
C TYR A 211 -8.00 -4.67 -12.03
N THR A 212 -7.67 -3.81 -11.07
CA THR A 212 -6.39 -3.93 -10.38
C THR A 212 -6.48 -5.12 -9.42
N VAL A 213 -5.40 -5.89 -9.29
CA VAL A 213 -5.30 -7.03 -8.36
C VAL A 213 -4.39 -6.60 -7.22
N ASP A 214 -4.80 -5.54 -6.53
CA ASP A 214 -3.94 -4.65 -5.74
C ASP A 214 -4.66 -4.24 -4.42
N GLY A 215 -5.53 -5.12 -3.94
CA GLY A 215 -6.26 -4.95 -2.68
C GLY A 215 -5.57 -5.71 -1.56
N ILE A 216 -5.95 -5.40 -0.33
CA ILE A 216 -5.24 -5.90 0.86
C ILE A 216 -5.90 -7.17 1.38
N ALA A 217 -7.15 -7.05 1.83
CA ALA A 217 -7.81 -8.15 2.53
C ALA A 217 -8.11 -9.34 1.60
N PRO A 218 -8.13 -10.57 2.13
CA PRO A 218 -8.48 -11.74 1.35
C PRO A 218 -9.81 -11.57 0.61
N PHE A 219 -9.77 -11.80 -0.70
CA PHE A 219 -10.93 -11.78 -1.60
C PHE A 219 -11.77 -10.50 -1.58
N GLU A 220 -11.23 -9.39 -1.07
CA GLU A 220 -11.98 -8.14 -1.04
C GLU A 220 -12.25 -7.61 -2.44
N ILE A 221 -13.33 -6.84 -2.54
CA ILE A 221 -13.71 -6.14 -3.76
C ILE A 221 -13.81 -4.67 -3.41
N ASN A 222 -13.11 -3.82 -4.15
CA ASN A 222 -13.22 -2.39 -3.96
C ASN A 222 -13.65 -1.67 -5.24
N VAL A 223 -14.53 -0.69 -5.06
CA VAL A 223 -15.05 0.16 -6.15
C VAL A 223 -15.11 1.62 -5.70
N GLU A 224 -14.42 1.97 -4.61
CA GLU A 224 -14.32 3.33 -4.09
C GLU A 224 -12.99 3.51 -3.35
N ASN A 225 -12.49 4.74 -3.33
CA ASN A 225 -11.25 5.11 -2.66
C ASN A 225 -11.35 6.51 -2.05
N PHE A 226 -10.33 6.98 -1.34
CA PHE A 226 -10.31 8.35 -0.84
C PHE A 226 -10.22 9.40 -1.95
N ASN A 227 -10.75 10.60 -1.70
CA ASN A 227 -10.19 11.82 -2.28
C ASN A 227 -8.97 12.23 -1.44
N ALA A 228 -7.94 12.76 -2.09
CA ALA A 228 -6.66 13.05 -1.45
C ALA A 228 -6.11 14.44 -1.75
N ALA A 229 -5.55 15.07 -0.72
CA ALA A 229 -4.71 16.25 -0.83
C ALA A 229 -3.50 16.13 0.11
N GLY A 230 -2.38 16.74 -0.27
CA GLY A 230 -1.24 17.02 0.58
C GLY A 230 -1.30 18.45 1.11
N ALA A 231 -0.80 18.66 2.32
CA ALA A 231 -0.55 20.00 2.84
C ALA A 231 0.89 20.11 3.35
N SER A 232 1.60 21.17 2.96
CA SER A 232 2.96 21.45 3.42
C SER A 232 3.02 22.80 4.15
N ILE A 233 3.65 22.83 5.32
CA ILE A 233 3.79 24.03 6.14
C ILE A 233 5.28 24.27 6.41
N LEU A 234 5.81 25.41 5.97
CA LEU A 234 7.16 25.85 6.28
C LEU A 234 7.21 26.58 7.62
N PHE A 235 8.11 26.14 8.49
CA PHE A 235 8.53 26.84 9.70
C PHE A 235 9.90 27.45 9.44
N GLU A 236 9.96 28.77 9.39
CA GLU A 236 11.19 29.51 9.07
C GLU A 236 12.23 29.36 10.17
N ARG A 237 13.49 29.20 9.75
CA ARG A 237 14.64 29.08 10.65
C ARG A 237 14.74 30.31 11.53
N GLU A 238 14.83 30.07 12.83
CA GLU A 238 15.08 31.13 13.80
C GLU A 238 16.00 30.60 14.90
N SER A 239 17.08 31.34 15.17
CA SER A 239 18.07 30.95 16.17
C SER A 239 17.42 30.78 17.54
N THR A 240 17.84 29.73 18.24
CA THR A 240 17.44 29.50 19.62
C THR A 240 18.66 29.50 20.52
N HIS A 241 18.49 30.01 21.74
CA HIS A 241 19.45 29.77 22.81
C HIS A 241 19.23 28.37 23.38
N LEU A 242 20.34 27.73 23.77
CA LEU A 242 20.36 26.47 24.49
C LEU A 242 20.46 26.77 25.98
N GLU A 243 19.60 26.17 26.78
CA GLU A 243 19.51 26.44 28.22
C GLU A 243 19.90 25.24 29.08
N GLY A 244 19.89 24.03 28.52
CA GLY A 244 20.11 22.77 29.25
C GLY A 244 21.19 21.89 28.61
N SER A 245 21.03 20.59 28.83
CA SER A 245 21.85 19.54 28.24
C SER A 245 21.21 19.04 26.95
N LEU A 246 22.05 18.70 25.97
CA LEU A 246 21.60 18.11 24.72
C LEU A 246 21.43 16.60 24.87
N LEU A 247 20.30 16.10 24.40
CA LEU A 247 20.00 14.67 24.27
C LEU A 247 19.60 14.41 22.82
N ALA A 248 20.46 13.69 22.08
CA ALA A 248 20.14 13.23 20.74
C ALA A 248 19.52 11.83 20.81
N ILE A 249 18.41 11.63 20.09
CA ILE A 249 17.69 10.36 20.04
C ILE A 249 17.25 10.05 18.62
N ARG A 250 17.11 8.75 18.33
CA ARG A 250 16.29 8.24 17.24
C ARG A 250 14.98 7.73 17.83
N LEU A 251 13.86 8.18 17.27
CA LEU A 251 12.54 7.60 17.50
C LEU A 251 12.22 6.66 16.35
N LEU A 252 11.80 5.44 16.70
CA LEU A 252 11.31 4.44 15.78
C LEU A 252 9.78 4.39 15.92
N GLY A 253 9.06 4.69 14.85
CA GLY A 253 7.61 4.61 14.79
C GLY A 253 7.09 3.18 14.64
N VAL A 254 5.76 3.04 14.55
CA VAL A 254 5.13 1.81 14.05
C VAL A 254 4.91 2.02 12.55
N ASN A 255 5.71 1.35 11.72
CA ASN A 255 5.59 1.45 10.27
C ASN A 255 4.44 0.59 9.75
N THR A 256 3.61 1.19 8.90
CA THR A 256 2.42 0.55 8.29
C THR A 256 2.04 1.33 7.03
N HIS A 257 1.34 0.68 6.11
CA HIS A 257 0.60 1.39 5.07
C HIS A 257 -0.55 2.22 5.67
N GLY A 258 -0.94 3.31 4.97
CA GLY A 258 -1.99 4.22 5.42
C GLY A 258 -3.37 3.57 5.51
N ALA A 259 -3.62 2.53 4.70
CA ALA A 259 -4.91 1.84 4.67
C ALA A 259 -5.13 0.93 5.90
N THR A 260 -4.06 0.40 6.48
CA THR A 260 -4.08 -0.54 7.61
C THR A 260 -3.65 0.10 8.93
N ALA A 261 -3.40 1.41 8.93
CA ALA A 261 -2.84 2.16 10.04
C ALA A 261 -3.51 1.89 11.40
N ARG A 262 -4.83 1.79 11.48
CA ARG A 262 -5.53 1.50 12.75
C ARG A 262 -5.34 0.05 13.21
N ALA A 263 -5.50 -0.91 12.29
CA ALA A 263 -5.39 -2.33 12.59
C ALA A 263 -3.99 -2.71 13.10
N GLU A 264 -2.98 -2.06 12.55
CA GLU A 264 -1.59 -2.26 12.92
C GLU A 264 -1.09 -1.32 14.02
N GLY A 265 -1.86 -0.29 14.38
CA GLY A 265 -1.51 0.67 15.42
C GLY A 265 -0.37 1.62 15.02
N HIS A 266 -0.41 2.13 13.79
CA HIS A 266 0.53 3.11 13.24
C HIS A 266 0.83 4.26 14.20
N ARG A 267 2.11 4.66 14.24
CA ARG A 267 2.60 5.76 15.08
C ARG A 267 3.78 6.42 14.40
N THR A 268 3.64 7.69 14.04
CA THR A 268 4.76 8.48 13.52
C THR A 268 5.65 8.99 14.64
N ALA A 269 6.93 9.17 14.35
CA ALA A 269 7.87 9.80 15.27
C ALA A 269 7.45 11.23 15.62
N LEU A 270 6.76 11.93 14.72
CA LEU A 270 6.19 13.26 15.00
C LEU A 270 5.11 13.21 16.09
N ARG A 271 4.22 12.22 16.03
CA ARG A 271 3.20 11.99 17.06
C ARG A 271 3.87 11.60 18.38
N LEU A 272 4.77 10.61 18.36
CA LEU A 272 5.48 10.16 19.56
C LEU A 272 6.26 11.32 20.21
N ALA A 273 6.96 12.14 19.42
CA ALA A 273 7.65 13.32 19.91
C ALA A 273 6.69 14.34 20.54
N ALA A 274 5.53 14.59 19.91
CA ALA A 274 4.51 15.49 20.45
C ALA A 274 3.99 15.01 21.81
N GLU A 275 3.72 13.71 21.97
CA GLU A 275 3.26 13.08 23.21
C GLU A 275 4.35 13.09 24.30
N VAL A 276 5.60 12.74 23.96
CA VAL A 276 6.74 12.78 24.91
C VAL A 276 6.95 14.19 25.47
N LEU A 277 6.84 15.22 24.63
CA LEU A 277 7.00 16.61 25.05
C LEU A 277 5.80 17.18 25.82
N GLN A 278 4.68 16.46 25.89
CA GLN A 278 3.61 16.78 26.84
C GLN A 278 3.94 16.29 28.26
N LEU A 279 4.79 15.26 28.40
CA LEU A 279 5.12 14.64 29.69
C LEU A 279 6.42 15.17 30.32
N CYS A 280 7.23 15.93 29.57
CA CYS A 280 8.51 16.42 30.04
C CYS A 280 8.79 17.86 29.60
N GLN A 281 9.73 18.53 30.27
CA GLN A 281 10.23 19.84 29.86
C GLN A 281 11.47 19.69 28.99
N ALA A 282 11.28 19.70 27.68
CA ALA A 282 12.34 19.73 26.70
C ALA A 282 11.93 20.57 25.48
N LYS A 283 12.92 21.05 24.73
CA LYS A 283 12.73 21.77 23.47
C LYS A 283 13.37 20.99 22.33
N VAL A 284 12.66 20.83 21.22
CA VAL A 284 13.26 20.24 20.01
C VAL A 284 14.08 21.29 19.30
N VAL A 285 15.38 21.04 19.14
CA VAL A 285 16.33 21.96 18.53
C VAL A 285 16.92 21.44 17.22
N SER A 286 16.70 20.16 16.90
CA SER A 286 16.85 19.56 15.56
C SER A 286 15.83 18.45 15.40
N LEU A 287 15.31 18.28 14.19
CA LEU A 287 14.41 17.19 13.84
C LEU A 287 14.54 16.86 12.35
N VAL A 288 14.73 15.58 12.03
CA VAL A 288 14.78 15.08 10.66
C VAL A 288 14.03 13.75 10.61
N SER A 289 12.96 13.67 9.81
CA SER A 289 12.31 12.38 9.52
C SER A 289 13.24 11.52 8.65
N ASN A 290 13.20 10.20 8.85
CA ASN A 290 13.93 9.27 7.98
C ASN A 290 13.28 9.28 6.57
N PRO A 291 14.05 9.50 5.49
CA PRO A 291 13.50 9.54 4.13
C PRO A 291 13.06 8.17 3.58
N ASP A 292 13.52 7.09 4.18
CA ASP A 292 13.16 5.71 3.78
C ASP A 292 12.07 5.12 4.69
N ARG A 293 11.82 5.77 5.84
CA ARG A 293 10.80 5.32 6.80
C ARG A 293 10.19 6.51 7.51
N ASP A 294 9.15 7.08 6.90
CA ASP A 294 8.53 8.34 7.33
C ASP A 294 8.09 8.37 8.81
N CYS A 295 7.83 7.20 9.39
CA CYS A 295 7.43 7.07 10.79
C CYS A 295 8.60 7.19 11.77
N ASP A 296 9.86 7.26 11.32
CA ASP A 296 11.05 7.45 12.14
C ASP A 296 11.56 8.89 12.07
N ALA A 297 12.25 9.32 13.13
CA ALA A 297 12.95 10.59 13.11
C ALA A 297 14.15 10.62 14.06
N ASP A 298 15.17 11.39 13.69
CA ASP A 298 16.25 11.79 14.58
C ASP A 298 15.94 13.16 15.17
N LEU A 299 16.05 13.28 16.49
CA LEU A 299 15.76 14.50 17.24
C LEU A 299 16.95 14.87 18.12
N ILE A 300 17.18 16.18 18.27
CA ILE A 300 18.04 16.72 19.33
C ILE A 300 17.17 17.57 20.24
N LEU A 301 17.20 17.24 21.52
CA LEU A 301 16.42 17.87 22.57
C LEU A 301 17.32 18.68 23.48
N ASP A 302 16.95 19.94 23.73
CA ASP A 302 17.51 20.76 24.81
C ASP A 302 16.65 20.58 26.06
N CYS A 303 17.22 19.98 27.12
CA CYS A 303 16.49 19.66 28.34
C CYS A 303 17.34 19.84 29.61
N GLN A 304 16.70 20.23 30.71
CA GLN A 304 17.41 20.38 32.00
C GLN A 304 17.68 19.02 32.67
N THR A 305 16.79 18.05 32.45
CA THR A 305 16.82 16.73 33.08
C THR A 305 16.64 15.63 32.03
N PRO A 306 17.73 15.16 31.41
CA PRO A 306 17.69 14.07 30.42
C PRO A 306 16.94 12.82 30.92
N ASP A 307 17.05 12.49 32.21
CA ASP A 307 16.32 11.35 32.81
C ASP A 307 14.80 11.55 32.87
N SER A 308 14.31 12.79 32.84
CA SER A 308 12.88 13.06 32.68
C SER A 308 12.41 12.74 31.27
N VAL A 309 13.26 13.05 30.27
CA VAL A 309 12.97 12.77 28.87
C VAL A 309 12.99 11.26 28.62
N ARG A 310 13.99 10.54 29.13
CA ARG A 310 14.08 9.07 29.04
C ARG A 310 12.86 8.36 29.60
N ARG A 311 12.35 8.82 30.75
CA ARG A 311 11.12 8.26 31.35
C ARG A 311 9.90 8.54 30.49
N ALA A 312 9.73 9.78 30.01
CA ALA A 312 8.65 10.11 29.10
C ALA A 312 8.70 9.31 27.79
N LEU A 313 9.90 9.10 27.22
CA LEU A 313 10.11 8.23 26.07
C LEU A 313 9.64 6.80 26.35
N GLU A 314 10.04 6.22 27.48
CA GLU A 314 9.63 4.86 27.84
C GLU A 314 8.11 4.75 28.07
N ASP A 315 7.52 5.73 28.77
CA ASP A 315 6.08 5.75 29.05
C ASP A 315 5.25 5.82 27.76
N VAL A 316 5.69 6.60 26.76
CA VAL A 316 4.99 6.77 25.49
C VAL A 316 5.27 5.64 24.50
N VAL A 317 6.51 5.15 24.41
CA VAL A 317 6.92 4.18 23.38
C VAL A 317 6.63 2.74 23.80
N SER A 318 6.77 2.40 25.08
CA SER A 318 6.65 1.00 25.55
C SER A 318 5.34 0.30 25.19
N PRO A 319 4.14 0.95 25.20
CA PRO A 319 2.90 0.30 24.78
C PRO A 319 2.87 -0.07 23.29
N HIS A 320 3.72 0.56 22.48
CA HIS A 320 3.78 0.37 21.04
C HIS A 320 4.96 -0.51 20.60
N ARG A 321 5.87 -0.85 21.51
CA ARG A 321 7.05 -1.67 21.24
C ARG A 321 6.75 -3.05 20.61
N PRO A 322 5.70 -3.78 21.03
CA PRO A 322 5.31 -5.04 20.37
C PRO A 322 5.03 -4.91 18.86
N ARG A 323 4.68 -3.71 18.40
CA ARG A 323 4.35 -3.38 17.00
C ARG A 323 5.52 -2.76 16.22
N GLY A 324 6.71 -2.66 16.83
CA GLY A 324 7.91 -2.14 16.19
C GLY A 324 8.38 -0.76 16.67
N ALA A 325 7.63 -0.08 17.55
CA ALA A 325 8.05 1.22 18.08
C ALA A 325 9.28 1.08 18.99
N GLY A 326 10.13 2.10 19.00
CA GLY A 326 11.37 2.06 19.77
C GLY A 326 12.03 3.43 19.87
N TRP A 327 13.10 3.49 20.64
CA TRP A 327 13.98 4.66 20.67
C TRP A 327 15.39 4.27 21.08
N GLN A 328 16.38 5.05 20.65
CA GLN A 328 17.77 4.89 21.06
C GLN A 328 18.47 6.24 21.18
N GLU A 329 19.47 6.34 22.05
CA GLU A 329 20.32 7.52 22.14
C GLU A 329 21.33 7.55 20.99
N LEU A 330 21.60 8.76 20.51
CA LEU A 330 22.60 9.03 19.48
C LEU A 330 23.69 9.94 20.04
N ALA A 331 24.80 10.03 19.33
CA ALA A 331 25.75 11.10 19.53
C ALA A 331 25.19 12.40 18.95
N VAL A 332 25.42 13.53 19.63
CA VAL A 332 25.14 14.86 19.07
C VAL A 332 26.16 15.13 17.94
N PRO A 333 25.74 15.45 16.71
CA PRO A 333 26.65 15.76 15.61
C PRO A 333 27.54 16.97 15.93
N GLU A 334 28.80 16.96 15.48
CA GLU A 334 29.75 18.05 15.72
C GLU A 334 29.35 19.36 15.00
N ASP A 335 28.68 19.26 13.86
CA ASP A 335 28.20 20.35 13.00
C ASP A 335 26.75 20.77 13.28
N PHE A 336 26.18 20.31 14.41
CA PHE A 336 24.83 20.65 14.82
C PHE A 336 24.63 22.16 15.03
N SER A 337 23.57 22.69 14.44
CA SER A 337 23.06 24.04 14.70
C SER A 337 21.64 23.99 15.22
N ALA A 338 21.41 24.57 16.39
CA ALA A 338 20.09 24.64 17.00
C ALA A 338 19.13 25.54 16.22
N ASP A 339 17.91 25.05 15.98
CA ASP A 339 16.84 25.75 15.27
C ASP A 339 15.53 25.70 16.04
N SER A 340 14.95 26.87 16.35
CA SER A 340 13.64 26.93 17.02
C SER A 340 12.49 26.47 16.12
N ALA A 341 12.67 26.41 14.79
CA ALA A 341 11.65 25.98 13.85
C ALA A 341 11.15 24.56 14.16
N CYS A 342 12.03 23.67 14.66
CA CYS A 342 11.69 22.32 15.06
C CYS A 342 10.70 22.30 16.26
N ASP A 343 10.95 23.13 17.27
CA ASP A 343 10.03 23.30 18.41
C ASP A 343 8.68 23.90 17.96
N GLN A 344 8.71 24.88 17.04
CA GLN A 344 7.48 25.46 16.50
C GLN A 344 6.63 24.43 15.73
N LEU A 345 7.29 23.54 14.98
CA LEU A 345 6.67 22.44 14.26
C LEU A 345 6.01 21.45 15.24
N ILE A 346 6.72 20.98 16.25
CA ILE A 346 6.12 20.02 17.20
C ILE A 346 5.00 20.65 18.02
N ARG A 347 5.12 21.93 18.40
CA ARG A 347 4.01 22.67 19.01
C ARG A 347 2.82 22.81 18.07
N PHE A 348 3.04 22.91 16.75
CA PHE A 348 1.95 22.87 15.78
C PHE A 348 1.28 21.49 15.79
N VAL A 349 2.05 20.41 15.78
CA VAL A 349 1.51 19.03 15.87
C VAL A 349 0.68 18.87 17.14
N GLN A 350 1.16 19.32 18.31
CA GLN A 350 0.39 19.30 19.56
C GLN A 350 -0.94 20.06 19.44
N ARG A 351 -0.91 21.31 18.94
CA ARG A 351 -2.15 22.08 18.72
C ARG A 351 -3.09 21.43 17.71
N PHE A 352 -2.55 20.76 16.70
CA PHE A 352 -3.32 20.02 15.72
C PHE A 352 -4.04 18.84 16.39
N LEU A 353 -3.33 18.05 17.19
CA LEU A 353 -3.89 16.92 17.93
C LEU A 353 -4.98 17.36 18.93
N ASP A 354 -4.82 18.52 19.55
CA ASP A 354 -5.74 19.07 20.57
C ASP A 354 -6.91 19.91 19.98
N SER A 355 -7.00 20.05 18.66
CA SER A 355 -7.96 20.98 18.02
C SER A 355 -9.42 20.46 17.96
N THR A 356 -10.39 21.37 17.81
CA THR A 356 -11.84 21.10 17.77
C THR A 356 -12.55 22.03 16.77
N PRO A 357 -13.55 21.60 15.96
CA PRO A 357 -14.07 20.24 15.82
C PRO A 357 -13.01 19.25 15.31
N GLY A 358 -13.08 18.02 15.81
CA GLY A 358 -12.07 16.96 15.66
C GLY A 358 -12.04 16.30 14.28
N PHE A 359 -11.93 17.06 13.18
CA PHE A 359 -11.55 16.53 11.85
C PHE A 359 -10.08 16.00 11.82
N THR A 360 -9.53 15.73 13.00
CA THR A 360 -8.18 15.36 13.39
C THR A 360 -8.01 13.88 13.62
N LEU A 361 -9.01 13.04 13.28
CA LEU A 361 -8.77 11.61 13.24
C LEU A 361 -7.49 11.37 12.44
N LEU A 362 -6.52 10.77 13.11
CA LEU A 362 -5.28 10.32 12.51
C LEU A 362 -5.57 9.01 11.78
N ALA A 363 -4.66 8.60 10.89
CA ALA A 363 -4.83 7.37 10.12
C ALA A 363 -5.07 6.16 11.07
N GLU A 364 -4.30 6.09 12.14
CA GLU A 364 -4.38 5.07 13.19
C GLU A 364 -5.64 5.11 14.07
N ASP A 365 -6.40 6.21 14.05
CA ASP A 365 -7.61 6.38 14.86
C ASP A 365 -8.88 6.31 13.99
N SER A 366 -8.72 6.00 12.69
CA SER A 366 -9.79 6.02 11.67
C SER A 366 -10.00 4.65 11.01
N GLU A 367 -11.24 4.31 10.66
CA GLU A 367 -11.57 3.03 9.99
C GLU A 367 -12.72 3.16 8.99
N GLY A 368 -12.91 2.14 8.14
CA GLY A 368 -14.02 2.10 7.19
C GLY A 368 -14.08 3.35 6.31
N HIS A 369 -15.17 4.13 6.45
CA HIS A 369 -15.39 5.37 5.70
C HIS A 369 -14.95 6.65 6.44
N ASP A 370 -14.27 6.55 7.57
CA ASP A 370 -13.69 7.72 8.24
C ASP A 370 -12.56 8.31 7.40
N GLY A 371 -12.64 9.59 7.03
CA GLY A 371 -11.47 10.31 6.53
C GLY A 371 -10.48 10.64 7.64
N TYR A 372 -9.23 10.97 7.29
CA TYR A 372 -8.19 11.35 8.24
C TYR A 372 -7.37 12.56 7.79
N SER A 373 -6.68 13.18 8.75
CA SER A 373 -5.69 14.24 8.53
C SER A 373 -4.44 13.87 9.32
N HIS A 374 -3.30 13.65 8.68
CA HIS A 374 -2.17 12.97 9.32
C HIS A 374 -0.82 13.67 9.04
N PRO A 375 -0.23 14.37 10.03
CA PRO A 375 1.14 14.88 9.95
C PRO A 375 2.13 13.72 10.04
N TYR A 376 2.96 13.54 9.02
CA TYR A 376 3.76 12.32 8.89
C TYR A 376 5.25 12.57 8.68
N ARG A 377 5.63 13.63 7.97
CA ARG A 377 7.02 13.85 7.58
C ARG A 377 7.48 15.27 7.86
N ALA A 378 8.67 15.41 8.41
CA ALA A 378 9.32 16.69 8.64
C ALA A 378 10.69 16.72 7.95
N VAL A 379 10.85 17.66 7.02
CA VAL A 379 11.99 17.72 6.10
C VAL A 379 12.75 19.04 6.33
N PRO A 380 14.04 19.00 6.69
CA PRO A 380 14.88 20.18 6.70
C PRO A 380 14.97 20.82 5.32
N THR A 381 14.96 22.14 5.28
CA THR A 381 15.10 22.95 4.06
C THR A 381 16.11 24.06 4.31
N GLU A 382 16.56 24.73 3.24
CA GLU A 382 17.42 25.92 3.39
C GLU A 382 16.75 27.01 4.25
N ALA A 383 15.43 27.17 4.14
CA ALA A 383 14.67 28.20 4.83
C ALA A 383 14.24 27.84 6.26
N GLY A 384 14.40 26.59 6.71
CA GLY A 384 13.90 26.09 7.99
C GLY A 384 13.47 24.63 7.91
N ILE A 385 12.30 24.27 8.42
CA ILE A 385 11.77 22.89 8.37
C ILE A 385 10.35 22.86 7.82
N ARG A 386 10.08 21.93 6.90
CA ARG A 386 8.76 21.72 6.28
C ARG A 386 8.06 20.54 6.94
N LEU A 387 6.82 20.74 7.40
CA LEU A 387 5.91 19.68 7.83
C LEU A 387 4.98 19.30 6.68
N ASP A 388 4.94 18.02 6.33
CA ASP A 388 4.01 17.46 5.35
C ASP A 388 2.88 16.69 6.05
N LEU A 389 1.64 16.89 5.57
CA LEU A 389 0.43 16.24 6.04
C LEU A 389 -0.31 15.55 4.89
N ARG A 390 -0.84 14.35 5.15
CA ARG A 390 -1.79 13.65 4.27
C ARG A 390 -3.22 13.99 4.69
N LEU A 391 -4.06 14.42 3.76
CA LEU A 391 -5.48 14.70 3.97
C LEU A 391 -6.29 13.75 3.10
N ARG A 392 -7.23 13.02 3.70
CA ARG A 392 -8.01 11.96 3.04
C ARG A 392 -9.47 12.01 3.46
N ASP A 393 -10.38 11.90 2.50
CA ASP A 393 -11.81 11.77 2.78
C ASP A 393 -12.58 11.15 1.61
N PHE A 394 -13.58 10.31 1.88
CA PHE A 394 -14.39 9.70 0.82
C PHE A 394 -15.27 10.71 0.09
N THR A 395 -15.52 11.87 0.71
CA THR A 395 -16.33 12.95 0.15
C THR A 395 -15.47 14.17 -0.18
N GLU A 396 -15.76 14.85 -1.29
CA GLU A 396 -15.12 16.12 -1.62
C GLU A 396 -15.35 17.19 -0.54
N ALA A 397 -16.55 17.19 0.07
CA ALA A 397 -16.90 18.12 1.13
C ALA A 397 -16.04 17.89 2.39
N GLY A 398 -15.86 16.62 2.79
CA GLY A 398 -15.00 16.27 3.92
C GLY A 398 -13.53 16.59 3.66
N LEU A 399 -13.02 16.33 2.45
CA LEU A 399 -11.65 16.73 2.07
C LEU A 399 -11.48 18.25 2.15
N ARG A 400 -12.45 19.02 1.66
CA ARG A 400 -12.45 20.49 1.74
C ARG A 400 -12.41 20.97 3.19
N SER A 401 -13.23 20.40 4.07
CA SER A 401 -13.23 20.76 5.50
C SER A 401 -11.88 20.47 6.17
N ARG A 402 -11.18 19.40 5.79
CA ARG A 402 -9.82 19.09 6.30
C ARG A 402 -8.78 20.10 5.82
N ILE A 403 -8.84 20.48 4.54
CA ILE A 403 -7.98 21.53 3.97
C ILE A 403 -8.21 22.86 4.71
N GLU A 404 -9.47 23.26 4.91
CA GLU A 404 -9.83 24.48 5.63
C GLU A 404 -9.34 24.45 7.09
N HIS A 405 -9.40 23.29 7.75
CA HIS A 405 -8.90 23.12 9.10
C HIS A 405 -7.37 23.33 9.20
N VAL A 406 -6.60 22.67 8.33
CA VAL A 406 -5.13 22.84 8.28
C VAL A 406 -4.74 24.26 7.89
N ALA A 407 -5.43 24.88 6.94
CA ALA A 407 -5.24 26.27 6.57
C ALA A 407 -5.51 27.21 7.77
N GLY A 408 -6.60 26.99 8.50
CA GLY A 408 -6.93 27.76 9.71
C GLY A 408 -5.86 27.65 10.80
N LEU A 409 -5.44 26.43 11.16
CA LEU A 409 -4.42 26.19 12.18
C LEU A 409 -3.04 26.74 11.80
N SER A 410 -2.70 26.71 10.51
CA SER A 410 -1.42 27.22 9.99
C SER A 410 -1.43 28.74 9.78
N LYS A 411 -2.57 29.42 9.98
CA LYS A 411 -2.80 30.83 9.64
C LYS A 411 -2.62 31.12 8.15
N ASN A 412 -3.14 30.23 7.31
CA ASN A 412 -3.07 30.26 5.84
C ASN A 412 -1.65 30.22 5.28
N ARG A 413 -0.72 29.55 5.99
CA ARG A 413 0.66 29.32 5.52
C ARG A 413 0.83 27.95 4.85
N ALA A 414 -0.16 27.08 4.93
CA ALA A 414 -0.12 25.78 4.27
C ALA A 414 -0.22 25.92 2.75
N SER A 415 0.70 25.29 2.02
CA SER A 415 0.54 25.00 0.60
C SER A 415 -0.29 23.72 0.45
N ILE A 416 -1.25 23.71 -0.48
CA ILE A 416 -2.15 22.57 -0.70
C ILE A 416 -1.94 22.03 -2.11
N GLU A 417 -1.83 20.71 -2.22
CA GLU A 417 -1.69 19.99 -3.48
C GLU A 417 -2.78 18.90 -3.55
N HIS A 418 -3.62 18.94 -4.58
CA HIS A 418 -4.61 17.88 -4.82
C HIS A 418 -3.93 16.69 -5.50
N GLN A 419 -4.24 15.48 -5.04
CA GLN A 419 -3.54 14.26 -5.49
C GLN A 419 -4.44 13.40 -6.39
N TYR A 420 -5.53 12.86 -5.86
CA TYR A 420 -6.47 12.01 -6.60
C TYR A 420 -7.89 12.12 -6.04
N VAL A 421 -8.87 11.62 -6.78
CA VAL A 421 -10.30 11.67 -6.43
C VAL A 421 -10.87 10.26 -6.22
N ASN A 422 -12.04 10.18 -5.60
CA ASN A 422 -12.75 8.93 -5.38
C ASN A 422 -13.34 8.38 -6.69
N MET A 423 -13.02 7.13 -7.04
CA MET A 423 -13.55 6.43 -8.21
C MET A 423 -15.03 6.02 -8.08
N GLY A 424 -15.55 5.89 -6.86
CA GLY A 424 -16.89 5.35 -6.57
C GLY A 424 -18.03 6.02 -7.33
N PRO A 425 -18.15 7.36 -7.33
CA PRO A 425 -19.13 8.05 -8.15
C PRO A 425 -19.07 7.67 -9.64
N ARG A 426 -17.85 7.44 -10.17
CA ARG A 426 -17.57 7.10 -11.57
C ARG A 426 -17.85 5.64 -11.93
N LEU A 427 -17.98 4.76 -10.92
CA LEU A 427 -18.28 3.33 -11.08
C LEU A 427 -19.73 2.99 -10.68
N SER A 428 -20.53 3.99 -10.30
CA SER A 428 -21.88 3.78 -9.77
C SER A 428 -22.86 3.10 -10.73
N ASP A 429 -22.61 3.19 -12.05
CA ASP A 429 -23.37 2.54 -13.11
C ASP A 429 -22.73 1.22 -13.61
N ARG A 430 -21.73 0.69 -12.89
CA ARG A 430 -20.97 -0.53 -13.23
C ARG A 430 -21.09 -1.62 -12.17
N PRO A 431 -22.32 -2.03 -11.75
CA PRO A 431 -22.50 -3.01 -10.68
C PRO A 431 -21.94 -4.41 -11.04
N GLU A 432 -21.71 -4.68 -12.32
CA GLU A 432 -21.10 -5.93 -12.78
C GLU A 432 -19.70 -6.17 -12.20
N LEU A 433 -18.94 -5.11 -11.90
CA LEU A 433 -17.61 -5.23 -11.31
C LEU A 433 -17.66 -5.98 -9.97
N VAL A 434 -18.62 -5.62 -9.12
CA VAL A 434 -18.82 -6.28 -7.83
C VAL A 434 -19.49 -7.64 -8.02
N ARG A 435 -20.49 -7.71 -8.89
CA ARG A 435 -21.25 -8.94 -9.13
C ARG A 435 -20.36 -10.07 -9.62
N TRP A 436 -19.49 -9.84 -10.62
CA TRP A 436 -18.66 -10.89 -11.19
C TRP A 436 -17.68 -11.49 -10.18
N ALA A 437 -16.99 -10.64 -9.43
CA ALA A 437 -16.06 -11.06 -8.39
C ALA A 437 -16.77 -11.81 -7.26
N ARG A 438 -17.97 -11.37 -6.87
CA ARG A 438 -18.78 -12.05 -5.84
C ARG A 438 -19.31 -13.40 -6.32
N GLU A 439 -19.87 -13.48 -7.52
CA GLU A 439 -20.33 -14.75 -8.09
C GLU A 439 -19.19 -15.77 -8.23
N ALA A 440 -17.98 -15.31 -8.57
CA ALA A 440 -16.79 -16.14 -8.60
C ALA A 440 -16.42 -16.69 -7.21
N ALA A 441 -16.49 -15.85 -6.16
CA ALA A 441 -16.23 -16.28 -4.79
C ALA A 441 -17.31 -17.25 -4.26
N GLU A 442 -18.59 -16.95 -4.52
CA GLU A 442 -19.72 -17.79 -4.15
C GLU A 442 -19.61 -19.19 -4.76
N ALA A 443 -19.13 -19.30 -6.00
CA ALA A 443 -18.91 -20.59 -6.66
C ALA A 443 -17.82 -21.45 -5.98
N LEU A 444 -16.92 -20.82 -5.21
CA LEU A 444 -15.87 -21.48 -4.43
C LEU A 444 -16.24 -21.62 -2.94
N GLY A 445 -17.39 -21.09 -2.52
CA GLY A 445 -17.78 -21.05 -1.11
C GLY A 445 -16.93 -20.10 -0.26
N ILE A 446 -16.34 -19.08 -0.89
CA ILE A 446 -15.49 -18.07 -0.24
C ILE A 446 -16.30 -16.78 -0.04
N GLU A 447 -16.06 -16.07 1.06
CA GLU A 447 -16.61 -14.74 1.28
C GLU A 447 -15.77 -13.68 0.53
N ALA A 448 -16.42 -12.81 -0.23
CA ALA A 448 -15.78 -11.69 -0.93
C ALA A 448 -16.39 -10.36 -0.45
N PRO A 449 -15.85 -9.78 0.64
CA PRO A 449 -16.40 -8.56 1.21
C PRO A 449 -16.16 -7.36 0.29
N GLN A 450 -17.13 -6.45 0.23
CA GLN A 450 -16.93 -5.16 -0.44
C GLN A 450 -16.41 -4.16 0.58
N LEU A 451 -15.15 -3.73 0.42
CA LEU A 451 -14.47 -2.84 1.37
C LEU A 451 -14.02 -1.56 0.65
N PRO A 452 -14.01 -0.40 1.34
CA PRO A 452 -13.50 0.82 0.75
C PRO A 452 -11.97 0.85 0.76
N ILE A 453 -11.35 1.39 -0.30
CA ILE A 453 -9.89 1.59 -0.31
C ILE A 453 -9.55 2.85 0.48
N ARG A 454 -8.71 2.68 1.49
CA ARG A 454 -8.21 3.78 2.34
C ARG A 454 -6.91 4.39 1.79
N GLY A 455 -6.84 4.53 0.47
CA GLY A 455 -5.67 4.92 -0.33
C GLY A 455 -6.06 5.46 -1.71
N GLY A 456 -5.13 5.45 -2.67
CA GLY A 456 -5.39 5.63 -4.11
C GLY A 456 -5.26 4.28 -4.84
N THR A 457 -5.50 4.25 -6.14
CA THR A 457 -5.29 3.03 -6.98
C THR A 457 -4.70 3.31 -8.36
N GLY A 458 -4.46 4.60 -8.67
CA GLY A 458 -3.96 5.02 -9.97
C GLY A 458 -4.85 4.64 -11.16
N VAL A 459 -6.18 4.56 -10.99
CA VAL A 459 -7.09 4.12 -12.07
C VAL A 459 -7.68 5.26 -12.91
N ASP A 460 -7.48 6.52 -12.51
CA ASP A 460 -8.08 7.70 -13.17
C ASP A 460 -7.89 7.74 -14.69
N PRO A 461 -6.69 7.46 -15.25
CA PRO A 461 -6.49 7.43 -16.71
C PRO A 461 -7.39 6.43 -17.44
N PHE A 462 -7.66 5.27 -16.84
CA PHE A 462 -8.52 4.24 -17.42
C PHE A 462 -9.99 4.65 -17.37
N LEU A 463 -10.43 5.21 -16.23
CA LEU A 463 -11.78 5.73 -16.09
C LEU A 463 -12.03 6.88 -17.07
N ASP A 464 -11.03 7.74 -17.32
CA ASP A 464 -11.11 8.85 -18.30
C ASP A 464 -11.23 8.32 -19.74
N ALA A 465 -10.58 7.19 -20.02
CA ALA A 465 -10.70 6.48 -21.29
C ALA A 465 -12.01 5.66 -21.43
N GLY A 466 -12.89 5.70 -20.42
CA GLY A 466 -14.16 4.97 -20.42
C GLY A 466 -14.03 3.47 -20.14
N ILE A 467 -12.99 3.08 -19.39
CA ILE A 467 -12.75 1.72 -18.92
C ILE A 467 -13.08 1.68 -17.43
N ALA A 468 -14.07 0.89 -17.03
CA ALA A 468 -14.42 0.71 -15.63
C ALA A 468 -13.44 -0.26 -14.95
N VAL A 469 -12.70 0.23 -13.95
CA VAL A 469 -11.69 -0.57 -13.25
C VAL A 469 -12.05 -0.64 -11.77
N GLY A 470 -12.34 -1.84 -11.27
CA GLY A 470 -12.43 -2.11 -9.82
C GLY A 470 -11.08 -2.58 -9.26
N ASN A 471 -11.02 -2.86 -7.96
CA ASN A 471 -9.86 -3.48 -7.32
C ASN A 471 -10.23 -4.81 -6.66
N LEU A 472 -9.29 -5.74 -6.61
CA LEU A 472 -9.44 -7.06 -6.00
C LEU A 472 -8.34 -7.29 -4.96
N GLY A 473 -8.72 -7.84 -3.81
CA GLY A 473 -7.81 -8.27 -2.76
C GLY A 473 -6.78 -9.29 -3.21
N THR A 474 -5.60 -9.27 -2.58
CA THR A 474 -4.52 -10.23 -2.80
C THR A 474 -4.26 -11.14 -1.60
N GLY A 475 -4.71 -10.76 -0.40
CA GLY A 475 -4.70 -11.63 0.79
C GLY A 475 -3.36 -11.65 1.54
N TYR A 476 -2.90 -10.48 1.97
CA TYR A 476 -1.71 -10.31 2.79
C TYR A 476 -1.99 -9.41 4.00
N PHE A 477 -1.05 -9.42 4.93
CA PHE A 477 -1.08 -8.62 6.13
C PHE A 477 0.11 -7.66 6.14
N ALA A 478 -0.11 -6.47 6.72
CA ALA A 478 0.87 -5.41 6.93
C ALA A 478 1.61 -4.93 5.67
N PRO A 479 0.90 -4.34 4.69
CA PRO A 479 1.55 -3.76 3.51
C PRO A 479 2.64 -2.75 3.88
N GLU A 480 3.72 -2.73 3.09
CA GLU A 480 4.84 -1.79 3.20
C GLU A 480 5.55 -1.83 4.57
N SER A 481 5.43 -2.94 5.28
CA SER A 481 6.05 -3.15 6.58
C SER A 481 6.94 -4.39 6.63
N GLU A 482 7.91 -4.35 7.52
CA GLU A 482 8.70 -5.49 7.97
C GLU A 482 7.87 -6.68 8.50
N LYS A 483 6.57 -6.47 8.74
CA LYS A 483 5.61 -7.47 9.22
C LYS A 483 4.86 -8.18 8.08
N GLU A 484 5.16 -7.87 6.81
CA GLU A 484 4.50 -8.43 5.64
C GLU A 484 4.40 -9.97 5.72
N LEU A 485 3.20 -10.51 5.51
CA LEU A 485 2.99 -11.95 5.39
C LEU A 485 1.77 -12.29 4.54
N THR A 486 1.79 -13.48 3.96
CA THR A 486 0.64 -14.14 3.32
C THR A 486 0.65 -15.62 3.70
N SER A 487 -0.13 -16.46 3.01
CA SER A 487 -0.12 -17.91 3.26
C SER A 487 -0.23 -18.73 1.99
N MET A 488 0.13 -20.01 2.12
CA MET A 488 -0.08 -21.00 1.06
C MET A 488 -1.56 -21.12 0.65
N SER A 489 -2.48 -20.95 1.60
CA SER A 489 -3.92 -20.97 1.32
C SER A 489 -4.39 -19.73 0.56
N MET A 490 -3.80 -18.56 0.82
CA MET A 490 -4.08 -17.34 0.05
C MET A 490 -3.60 -17.48 -1.39
N LEU A 491 -2.40 -18.04 -1.59
CA LEU A 491 -1.85 -18.30 -2.92
C LEU A 491 -2.77 -19.19 -3.78
N SER A 492 -3.24 -20.32 -3.25
CA SER A 492 -4.13 -21.20 -4.02
C SER A 492 -5.56 -20.66 -4.14
N GLY A 493 -6.08 -20.07 -3.07
CA GLY A 493 -7.43 -19.49 -3.03
C GLY A 493 -7.62 -18.37 -4.05
N HIS A 494 -6.69 -17.41 -4.10
CA HIS A 494 -6.77 -16.28 -5.05
C HIS A 494 -6.57 -16.73 -6.49
N ALA A 495 -5.67 -17.66 -6.78
CA ALA A 495 -5.52 -18.22 -8.11
C ALA A 495 -6.82 -18.88 -8.61
N LYS A 496 -7.50 -19.67 -7.76
CA LYS A 496 -8.81 -20.26 -8.07
C LYS A 496 -9.90 -19.21 -8.23
N TRP A 497 -9.89 -18.16 -7.40
CA TRP A 497 -10.85 -17.07 -7.50
C TRP A 497 -10.71 -16.31 -8.82
N LEU A 498 -9.49 -16.03 -9.28
CA LEU A 498 -9.26 -15.41 -10.59
C LEU A 498 -9.68 -16.33 -11.75
N VAL A 499 -9.45 -17.64 -11.65
CA VAL A 499 -9.93 -18.63 -12.64
C VAL A 499 -11.48 -18.63 -12.68
N ALA A 500 -12.14 -18.52 -11.54
CA ALA A 500 -13.59 -18.41 -11.47
C ALA A 500 -14.08 -17.06 -12.06
N LEU A 501 -13.40 -15.96 -11.73
CA LEU A 501 -13.73 -14.61 -12.21
C LEU A 501 -13.71 -14.54 -13.73
N VAL A 502 -12.66 -15.04 -14.39
CA VAL A 502 -12.57 -14.98 -15.86
C VAL A 502 -13.65 -15.82 -16.54
N GLN A 503 -14.10 -16.92 -15.93
CA GLN A 503 -15.21 -17.72 -16.43
C GLN A 503 -16.56 -16.99 -16.29
N VAL A 504 -16.80 -16.35 -15.14
CA VAL A 504 -18.00 -15.53 -14.91
C VAL A 504 -18.04 -14.36 -15.92
N ALA A 505 -16.92 -13.66 -16.08
CA ALA A 505 -16.79 -12.58 -17.05
C ALA A 505 -17.01 -13.06 -18.49
N ALA A 506 -16.49 -14.24 -18.87
CA ALA A 506 -16.69 -14.82 -20.20
C ALA A 506 -18.18 -14.98 -20.54
N THR A 507 -18.95 -15.52 -19.61
CA THR A 507 -20.39 -15.76 -19.81
C THR A 507 -21.18 -14.46 -19.85
N ALA A 508 -20.92 -13.55 -18.90
CA ALA A 508 -21.63 -12.28 -18.85
C ALA A 508 -21.41 -11.43 -20.11
N THR A 509 -20.14 -11.28 -20.53
CA THR A 509 -19.79 -10.49 -21.71
C THR A 509 -20.30 -11.10 -23.02
N ALA A 510 -20.40 -12.44 -23.09
CA ALA A 510 -20.98 -13.13 -24.24
C ALA A 510 -22.52 -12.96 -24.33
N GLU A 511 -23.21 -12.85 -23.19
CA GLU A 511 -24.65 -12.55 -23.16
C GLU A 511 -24.93 -11.11 -23.62
N ASP A 512 -24.15 -10.14 -23.15
CA ASP A 512 -24.26 -8.73 -23.55
C ASP A 512 -24.02 -8.55 -25.06
N SER A 513 -23.00 -9.23 -25.60
CA SER A 513 -22.66 -9.18 -27.04
C SER A 513 -23.75 -9.78 -27.95
N ARG A 514 -24.63 -10.64 -27.42
CA ARG A 514 -25.77 -11.21 -28.15
C ARG A 514 -27.02 -10.34 -28.05
N ALA A 515 -27.09 -9.44 -27.08
CA ALA A 515 -28.22 -8.55 -26.83
C ALA A 515 -28.09 -7.19 -27.54
N SER A 516 -26.86 -6.78 -27.87
CA SER A 516 -26.52 -5.63 -28.74
C SER A 516 -26.59 -5.97 -30.22
#